data_AF-A0A6L7UKH6-F1
#
_entry.id   AF-A0A6L7UKH6-F1
#
_cell.length_a   1.000
_cell.length_b   1.000
_cell.length_c   1.000
_cell.angle_alpha   90.00
_cell.angle_beta   90.00
_cell.angle_gamma   90.00
#
_symmetry.space_group_name_H-M   'P 1'
#
loop_
_entity.id
_entity.type
_entity.pdbx_description
1 polymer ?
#
loop_
_entity_poly.entity_id
_entity_poly.type
_entity_poly.pdbx_seq_one_letter_code
_entity_poly.pdbx_strand_id
1 'polypeptide(L)' 'CQLVESGRLLGIPVRDHIILGDRAYVSLRERGIC' A
#
# COMPACT_ATOMS: atom_id res chain seq x y z
N CYS A 1 -5.83 -0.66 -4.15
CA CYS A 1 -5.60 0.39 -5.20
C CYS A 1 -5.25 -0.26 -6.55
N GLN A 2 -5.20 0.48 -7.68
CA GLN A 2 -4.85 -0.11 -9.00
C GLN A 2 -3.50 -0.86 -8.97
N LEU A 3 -2.48 -0.32 -8.31
CA LEU A 3 -1.17 -0.95 -8.19
C LEU A 3 -1.21 -2.27 -7.36
N VAL A 4 -2.01 -2.33 -6.30
CA VAL A 4 -2.21 -3.54 -5.49
C VAL A 4 -2.83 -4.66 -6.34
N GLU A 5 -3.85 -4.34 -7.14
CA GLU A 5 -4.46 -5.30 -8.07
C GLU A 5 -3.48 -5.78 -9.14
N SER A 6 -2.72 -4.87 -9.74
CA SER A 6 -1.68 -5.23 -10.73
C SER A 6 -0.62 -6.14 -10.11
N GLY A 7 -0.16 -5.85 -8.90
CA GLY A 7 0.80 -6.71 -8.18
C GLY A 7 0.24 -8.11 -7.92
N ARG A 8 -1.03 -8.21 -7.53
CA ARG A 8 -1.71 -9.50 -7.34
C ARG A 8 -1.79 -10.30 -8.65
N LEU A 9 -2.12 -9.65 -9.76
CA LEU A 9 -2.20 -10.27 -11.10
C LEU A 9 -0.84 -10.79 -11.58
N LEU A 10 0.24 -10.07 -11.30
CA LEU A 10 1.59 -10.43 -11.70
C LEU A 10 2.28 -11.43 -10.75
N GLY A 11 1.62 -11.82 -9.66
CA GLY A 11 2.23 -12.65 -8.61
C GLY A 11 3.30 -11.93 -7.79
N ILE A 12 3.30 -10.60 -7.81
CA ILE A 12 4.23 -9.72 -7.08
C ILE A 12 3.40 -8.82 -6.16
N PRO A 13 3.00 -9.30 -4.97
CA PRO A 13 2.09 -8.57 -4.11
C PRO A 13 2.73 -7.27 -3.59
N VAL A 14 1.99 -6.17 -3.64
CA VAL A 14 2.39 -4.92 -2.99
C VAL A 14 2.17 -5.07 -1.49
N ARG A 15 3.24 -4.86 -0.72
CA ARG A 15 3.19 -5.06 0.74
C ARG A 15 2.38 -3.97 1.46
N ASP A 16 2.65 -2.71 1.16
CA ASP A 16 1.96 -1.57 1.76
C ASP A 16 2.18 -0.29 0.94
N HIS A 17 1.25 0.64 1.03
CA HIS A 17 1.42 2.03 0.58
C HIS A 17 1.58 2.90 1.82
N ILE A 18 2.78 3.45 2.00
CA ILE A 18 3.10 4.28 3.16
C ILE A 18 3.15 5.75 2.75
N ILE A 19 2.39 6.59 3.46
CA ILE A 19 2.50 8.04 3.38
C ILE A 19 3.43 8.50 4.50
N LEU A 20 4.44 9.32 4.18
CA LEU A 20 5.41 9.88 5.12
C LEU A 20 5.09 11.34 5.43
N GLY A 21 5.23 11.76 6.70
CA GLY A 21 5.06 13.14 7.14
C GLY A 21 5.32 13.33 8.63
N ASP A 22 5.76 14.52 9.05
CA ASP A 22 5.98 14.90 10.46
C ASP A 22 6.74 13.87 11.33
N ARG A 23 7.84 13.31 10.82
CA ARG A 23 8.61 12.23 11.48
C ARG A 23 7.76 11.00 11.82
N ALA A 24 6.64 10.82 11.13
CA ALA A 24 5.70 9.74 11.27
C ALA A 24 5.37 9.13 9.89
N TYR A 25 4.60 8.06 9.91
CA TYR A 25 4.08 7.43 8.71
C TYR A 25 2.66 6.92 8.93
N VAL A 26 1.94 6.75 7.83
CA VAL A 26 0.60 6.14 7.80
C VAL A 26 0.63 4.95 6.84
N SER A 27 0.26 3.77 7.33
CA SER A 27 -0.01 2.59 6.51
C SER A 27 -1.41 2.69 5.91
N LEU A 28 -1.51 2.68 4.59
CA LEU A 28 -2.82 2.61 3.92
C LEU A 28 -3.40 1.20 3.97
N ARG A 29 -2.56 0.17 4.10
CA ARG A 29 -3.01 -1.21 4.34
C ARG A 29 -3.73 -1.34 5.67
N GLU A 30 -3.17 -0.83 6.77
CA GLU A 30 -3.79 -0.90 8.11
C GLU A 30 -5.10 -0.12 8.19
N ARG A 31 -5.24 0.92 7.36
CA ARG A 31 -6.48 1.71 7.25
C ARG A 31 -7.52 1.11 6.30
N GLY A 32 -7.21 0.01 5.59
CA GLY A 32 -8.13 -0.63 4.64
C GLY A 32 -8.40 0.20 3.37
N ILE A 33 -7.49 1.10 3.01
CA ILE A 33 -7.65 2.02 1.86
C ILE A 33 -7.07 1.42 0.58
N CYS A 34 -5.95 0.68 0.68
CA CYS A 34 -5.20 0.17 -0.46
C CYS A 34 -5.13 -1.35 -0.51
#